data_AF-A0A7J4ER81-F1
#
_entry.id   AF-A0A7J4ER81-F1
#
_cell.length_a   1.000
_cell.length_b   1.000
_cell.length_c   1.000
_cell.angle_alpha   90.00
_cell.angle_beta   90.00
_cell.angle_gamma   90.00
#
_symmetry.space_group_name_H-M   'P 1'
#
loop_
_entity.id
_entity.type
_entity.pdbx_description
1 polymer ?
#
loop_
_entity_poly.entity_id
_entity_poly.type
_entity_poly.pdbx_seq_one_letter_code
_entity_poly.pdbx_strand_id
1 'polypeptide(L)' 'MTTSFNSEKGKVYLVGAGPGDPGLLTVKAVEVIQKADIILYDKLVGEEIIKMLKDMNKQIIYVGK' A
#
# COMPACT_ATOMS: atom_id res chain seq x y z
N MET A 1 18.19 -32.35 1.97
CA MET A 1 17.07 -31.46 1.55
C MET A 1 17.65 -30.07 1.41
N THR A 2 17.93 -29.63 0.18
CA THR A 2 18.36 -28.26 -0.11
C THR A 2 17.14 -27.44 -0.47
N THR A 3 16.73 -26.51 0.39
CA THR A 3 15.67 -25.55 0.11
C THR A 3 16.24 -24.46 -0.80
N SER A 4 15.88 -24.51 -2.09
CA SER A 4 16.17 -23.42 -3.03
C SER A 4 15.31 -22.21 -2.66
N PHE A 5 15.91 -21.14 -2.15
CA PHE A 5 15.24 -19.86 -2.02
C PHE A 5 15.03 -19.29 -3.43
N ASN A 6 13.77 -19.24 -3.89
CA ASN A 6 13.44 -18.55 -5.13
C ASN A 6 13.80 -17.06 -4.95
N SER A 7 14.85 -16.60 -5.63
CA SER A 7 15.36 -15.22 -5.56
C SER A 7 14.52 -14.26 -6.42
N GLU A 8 13.19 -14.39 -6.40
CA GLU A 8 12.34 -13.36 -6.99
C GLU A 8 12.40 -12.11 -6.11
N LYS A 9 13.06 -11.07 -6.62
CA LYS A 9 13.19 -9.80 -5.91
C LYS A 9 11.80 -9.20 -5.74
N GLY A 10 11.38 -8.99 -4.49
CA GLY A 10 10.19 -8.20 -4.19
C GLY A 10 10.30 -6.78 -4.77
N LYS A 11 9.14 -6.18 -5.09
CA LYS A 11 9.08 -4.82 -5.64
C LYS A 11 8.43 -3.88 -4.63
N VAL A 12 9.08 -2.74 -4.40
CA VAL A 12 8.57 -1.68 -3.52
C VAL A 12 8.17 -0.49 -4.37
N TYR A 13 7.03 0.12 -4.04
CA TYR A 13 6.57 1.37 -4.62
C TYR A 13 6.44 2.41 -3.50
N LEU A 14 7.02 3.59 -3.71
CA LEU A 14 6.72 4.76 -2.88
C LEU A 14 5.60 5.53 -3.56
N VAL A 15 4.48 5.65 -2.85
CA VAL A 15 3.25 6.24 -3.38
C VAL A 15 2.88 7.45 -2.53
N GLY A 16 2.71 8.61 -3.16
CA GLY A 16 2.13 9.76 -2.50
C GLY A 16 0.62 9.57 -2.32
N ALA A 17 0.13 9.69 -1.08
CA ALA A 17 -1.30 9.56 -0.76
C ALA A 17 -2.13 10.80 -1.14
N GLY A 18 -1.49 11.91 -1.53
CA GLY A 18 -2.16 13.19 -1.73
C GLY A 18 -2.59 13.81 -0.40
N PRO A 19 -3.53 14.78 -0.41
CA PRO A 19 -3.93 15.52 0.78
C PRO A 19 -4.95 14.77 1.68
N GLY A 20 -5.35 13.55 1.32
CA GLY A 20 -6.19 12.68 2.14
C GLY A 20 -7.51 12.23 1.50
N ASP A 21 -7.95 12.88 0.42
CA ASP A 21 -9.13 12.44 -0.36
C ASP A 21 -8.74 11.29 -1.31
N PRO A 22 -9.38 10.11 -1.24
CA PRO A 22 -9.14 9.00 -2.15
C PRO A 22 -9.31 9.34 -3.64
N GLY A 23 -10.20 10.27 -3.98
CA GLY A 23 -10.42 10.75 -5.35
C GLY A 23 -9.24 11.52 -5.94
N LEU A 24 -8.28 11.94 -5.11
CA LEU A 24 -7.05 12.60 -5.52
C LEU A 24 -5.86 11.66 -5.67
N LEU A 25 -6.04 10.36 -5.42
CA LEU A 25 -5.04 9.37 -5.75
C LEU A 25 -4.83 9.32 -7.27
N THR A 26 -3.56 9.30 -7.69
CA THR A 26 -3.27 9.08 -9.11
C THR A 26 -3.77 7.71 -9.55
N VAL A 27 -4.13 7.59 -10.83
CA VAL A 27 -4.51 6.29 -11.43
C VAL A 27 -3.42 5.23 -11.15
N LYS A 28 -2.15 5.63 -11.19
CA LYS A 28 -1.04 4.73 -10.91
C LYS A 28 -0.98 4.26 -9.46
N ALA A 29 -1.30 5.14 -8.50
CA ALA A 29 -1.39 4.78 -7.09
C ALA A 29 -2.45 3.69 -6.86
N VAL A 30 -3.64 3.87 -7.47
CA VAL A 30 -4.74 2.90 -7.37
C VAL A 30 -4.32 1.55 -7.97
N GLU A 31 -3.70 1.53 -9.15
CA GLU A 31 -3.20 0.29 -9.77
C GLU A 31 -2.20 -0.46 -8.89
N VAL A 32 -1.30 0.27 -8.24
CA VAL A 32 -0.29 -0.32 -7.35
C VAL A 32 -0.96 -0.87 -6.09
N ILE A 33 -1.84 -0.09 -5.45
CA ILE A 33 -2.60 -0.51 -4.27
C ILE A 33 -3.39 -1.79 -4.55
N GLN A 34 -4.05 -1.88 -5.72
CA GLN A 34 -4.81 -3.06 -6.12
C GLN A 34 -3.94 -4.32 -6.21
N LYS A 35 -2.68 -4.19 -6.64
CA LYS A 35 -1.74 -5.32 -6.80
C LYS A 35 -0.86 -5.58 -5.58
N ALA A 36 -0.80 -4.64 -4.63
CA ALA A 36 0.03 -4.76 -3.46
C ALA A 36 -0.45 -5.87 -2.54
N ASP A 37 0.49 -6.71 -2.10
CA ASP A 37 0.30 -7.72 -1.07
C ASP A 37 0.21 -7.06 0.32
N ILE A 38 1.08 -6.08 0.57
CA ILE A 38 1.19 -5.36 1.84
C ILE A 38 1.34 -3.86 1.56
N ILE A 39 0.63 -3.04 2.35
CA ILE A 39 0.71 -1.58 2.28
C ILE A 39 1.18 -1.04 3.62
N LEU A 40 2.29 -0.29 3.60
CA LEU A 40 2.81 0.42 4.76
C LEU A 40 2.38 1.89 4.66
N TYR A 41 1.87 2.47 5.75
CA TYR A 41 1.42 3.87 5.78
C TYR A 41 1.82 4.58 7.08
N ASP A 42 1.98 5.91 7.01
CA ASP A 42 2.32 6.76 8.15
C ASP A 42 1.13 7.61 8.62
N LYS A 43 1.40 8.53 9.56
CA LYS A 43 0.39 9.39 10.19
C LYS A 43 -0.28 10.38 9.23
N LEU A 44 0.36 10.75 8.13
CA LEU A 44 -0.12 11.80 7.22
C LEU A 44 -1.15 11.27 6.22
N VAL A 45 -1.32 9.95 6.11
CA VAL A 45 -2.33 9.36 5.24
C VAL A 45 -3.72 9.62 5.83
N GLY A 46 -4.60 10.21 5.01
CA GLY A 46 -5.97 10.55 5.42
C GLY A 46 -6.81 9.33 5.80
N GLU A 47 -7.73 9.51 6.75
CA GLU A 47 -8.58 8.45 7.29
C GLU A 47 -9.46 7.79 6.22
N GLU A 48 -9.96 8.56 5.25
CA GLU A 48 -10.78 8.03 4.14
C GLU A 48 -9.98 7.10 3.22
N ILE A 49 -8.69 7.38 2.99
CA ILE A 49 -7.81 6.46 2.26
C ILE A 49 -7.61 5.18 3.06
N ILE A 50 -7.35 5.28 4.37
CA ILE A 50 -7.20 4.10 5.24
C ILE A 50 -8.47 3.25 5.24
N LYS A 51 -9.64 3.88 5.31
CA LYS A 51 -10.94 3.22 5.22
C LYS A 51 -11.12 2.51 3.89
N MET A 52 -10.84 3.18 2.77
CA MET A 52 -10.86 2.56 1.43
C MET A 52 -9.97 1.32 1.38
N LEU A 53 -8.74 1.38 1.92
CA LEU A 53 -7.84 0.22 1.93
C LEU A 53 -8.37 -0.95 2.76
N LYS A 54 -9.01 -0.66 3.91
CA LYS A 54 -9.68 -1.68 4.75
C LYS A 54 -10.88 -2.30 4.03
N ASP A 55 -11.70 -1.49 3.37
CA ASP A 55 -12.88 -1.94 2.61
C ASP A 55 -12.46 -2.83 1.42
N MET A 56 -11.27 -2.60 0.85
CA MET A 56 -10.64 -3.45 -0.17
C MET A 56 -10.02 -4.73 0.40
N ASN A 57 -10.17 -5.00 1.71
CA ASN A 57 -9.57 -6.13 2.42
C ASN A 57 -8.03 -6.22 2.24
N LYS A 58 -7.34 -5.07 2.22
CA LYS A 58 -5.88 -5.03 2.09
C LYS A 58 -5.19 -5.25 3.43
N GLN A 59 -4.05 -5.95 3.40
CA GLN A 59 -3.15 -6.01 4.53
C GLN A 59 -2.40 -4.67 4.66
N ILE A 60 -2.80 -3.87 5.64
CA ILE A 60 -2.20 -2.56 5.89
C ILE A 60 -1.48 -2.54 7.24
N ILE A 61 -0.31 -1.90 7.29
CA ILE A 61 0.51 -1.80 8.50
C ILE A 61 0.87 -0.33 8.72
N TYR A 62 0.52 0.17 9.90
CA TYR A 62 0.90 1.52 10.32
C TYR A 62 2.36 1.52 10.77
N VAL A 63 3.16 2.45 10.24
CA VAL A 63 4.60 2.56 10.51
C VAL A 63 5.03 3.93 11.07
N GLY A 64 4.09 4.86 11.23
CA GLY A 64 4.34 6.15 11.87
C GLY A 64 4.41 6.00 13.39
N LYS A 65 5.35 6.66 14.05
CA LYS A 65 5.47 6.67 15.51
C LYS A 65 4.95 7.98 16.08
#